data_AF-A0A6N4R6T5-F1
#
_entry.id   AF-A0A6N4R6T5-F1
#
_cell.length_a   1.000
_cell.length_b   1.000
_cell.length_c   1.000
_cell.angle_alpha   90.00
_cell.angle_beta   90.00
_cell.angle_gamma   90.00
#
_symmetry.space_group_name_H-M   'P 1'
#
loop_
_entity.id
_entity.type
_entity.pdbx_description
1 polymer ?
#
loop_
_entity_poly.entity_id
_entity_poly.type
_entity_poly.pdbx_seq_one_letter_code
_entity_poly.pdbx_strand_id
1 'polypeptide(L)' 'MVDFKNLRTIRQLVEEAPGILTASKLRWWVYKADENGLKVALVRIGGRIYFDTEAFAEWLESMREVNRM' A
#
# COMPACT_ATOMS: atom_id res chain seq x y z
N MET A 1 -14.34 -2.61 -9.36
CA MET A 1 -13.96 -1.66 -10.41
C MET A 1 -12.92 -0.74 -9.80
N VAL A 2 -11.76 -0.52 -10.45
CA VAL A 2 -10.71 0.36 -9.89
C VAL A 2 -11.21 1.80 -9.90
N ASP A 3 -11.30 2.44 -8.74
CA ASP A 3 -11.55 3.89 -8.65
C ASP A 3 -10.22 4.63 -8.73
N PHE A 4 -9.97 5.29 -9.87
CA PHE A 4 -8.74 6.05 -10.09
C PHE A 4 -8.56 7.21 -9.08
N LYS A 5 -9.63 7.68 -8.42
CA LYS A 5 -9.54 8.72 -7.37
C LYS A 5 -8.86 8.22 -6.11
N ASN A 6 -8.87 6.91 -5.88
CA ASN A 6 -8.30 6.26 -4.69
C ASN A 6 -6.88 5.73 -4.92
N LEU A 7 -6.29 6.01 -6.09
CA LEU A 7 -4.92 5.59 -6.37
C LEU A 7 -3.90 6.60 -5.87
N ARG A 8 -2.90 6.11 -5.12
CA ARG A 8 -1.77 6.92 -4.62
C ARG A 8 -0.44 6.30 -4.98
N THR A 9 0.47 7.12 -5.49
CA THR A 9 1.88 6.72 -5.58
C THR A 9 2.50 6.65 -4.17
N ILE A 10 3.65 5.98 -4.05
CA ILE A 10 4.46 6.00 -2.82
C ILE A 10 4.71 7.43 -2.34
N ARG A 11 4.99 8.36 -3.26
CA ARG A 11 5.26 9.76 -2.91
C ARG A 11 4.04 10.41 -2.26
N GLN A 12 2.86 10.26 -2.86
CA GLN A 12 1.63 10.86 -2.33
C GLN A 12 1.25 10.28 -0.97
N LEU A 13 1.39 8.97 -0.75
CA LEU A 13 1.14 8.37 0.56
C LEU A 13 2.05 8.95 1.66
N VAL A 14 3.32 9.23 1.33
CA VAL A 14 4.25 9.86 2.28
C VAL A 14 3.88 11.31 2.55
N GLU A 15 3.42 12.04 1.53
CA GLU A 15 2.95 13.43 1.67
C GLU A 15 1.65 13.52 2.49
N GLU A 16 0.76 12.54 2.37
CA GLU A 16 -0.53 12.48 3.09
C GLU A 16 -0.38 12.05 4.55
N ALA A 17 0.60 11.19 4.86
CA ALA A 17 0.83 10.67 6.21
C ALA A 17 2.31 10.81 6.62
N PRO A 18 2.85 12.04 6.71
CA PRO A 18 4.25 12.28 7.01
C PRO A 18 4.62 11.73 8.38
N GLY A 19 5.77 11.07 8.47
CA GLY A 19 6.28 10.44 9.70
C GLY A 19 5.64 9.09 10.05
N ILE A 20 4.43 8.80 9.57
CA ILE A 20 3.76 7.50 9.72
C ILE A 20 4.18 6.56 8.58
N LEU A 21 4.09 7.06 7.35
CA LEU A 21 4.53 6.35 6.14
C LEU A 21 5.82 6.97 5.62
N THR A 22 6.81 6.13 5.35
CA THR A 22 8.06 6.55 4.72
C THR A 22 8.25 5.84 3.39
N ALA A 23 8.91 6.52 2.45
CA ALA A 23 9.14 5.96 1.13
C ALA A 23 9.95 4.66 1.19
N SER A 24 10.91 4.56 2.11
CA SER A 24 11.71 3.35 2.31
C SER A 24 10.88 2.18 2.82
N LYS A 25 9.98 2.41 3.79
CA LYS A 25 9.07 1.39 4.32
C LYS A 25 8.08 0.89 3.26
N LEU A 26 7.45 1.82 2.53
CA LEU A 26 6.53 1.48 1.45
C LEU A 26 7.23 0.71 0.32
N ARG A 27 8.43 1.11 -0.09
CA ARG A 27 9.22 0.37 -1.09
C ARG A 27 9.58 -1.04 -0.63
N TRP A 28 9.96 -1.20 0.64
CA TRP A 28 10.24 -2.52 1.20
C TRP A 28 9.00 -3.40 1.21
N TRP A 29 7.84 -2.87 1.60
CA TRP A 29 6.58 -3.61 1.53
C TRP A 29 6.19 -4.02 0.11
N VAL A 30 6.36 -3.13 -0.88
CA VAL A 30 6.14 -3.44 -2.30
C VAL A 30 7.09 -4.54 -2.78
N TYR A 31 8.36 -4.49 -2.38
CA TYR A 31 9.33 -5.53 -2.71
C TYR A 31 8.92 -6.89 -2.13
N LYS A 32 8.31 -6.90 -0.95
CA LYS A 32 7.79 -8.09 -0.26
C LYS A 32 6.32 -8.39 -0.54
N ALA A 33 5.72 -7.77 -1.56
CA ALA A 33 4.26 -7.81 -1.76
C ALA A 33 3.69 -9.22 -1.97
N ASP A 34 4.50 -10.12 -2.56
CA ASP A 34 4.16 -11.53 -2.72
C ASP A 34 4.13 -12.29 -1.38
N GLU A 35 5.04 -11.97 -0.49
CA GLU A 35 5.22 -12.67 0.79
C GLU A 35 4.29 -12.12 1.87
N ASN A 36 4.01 -10.81 1.86
CA ASN A 36 3.20 -10.14 2.87
C ASN A 36 1.73 -9.92 2.46
N GLY A 37 1.34 -10.37 1.27
CA GLY A 37 -0.03 -10.24 0.75
C GLY A 37 -0.42 -8.86 0.21
N LEU A 38 0.49 -7.87 0.20
CA LEU A 38 0.19 -6.49 -0.22
C LEU A 38 -0.23 -6.39 -1.69
N LYS A 39 0.05 -7.39 -2.54
CA LYS A 39 -0.31 -7.37 -3.96
C LYS A 39 -1.77 -7.01 -4.23
N VAL A 40 -2.70 -7.36 -3.33
CA VAL A 40 -4.13 -7.03 -3.45
C VAL A 40 -4.41 -5.53 -3.50
N ALA A 41 -3.53 -4.71 -2.92
CA ALA A 41 -3.65 -3.26 -2.87
C ALA A 41 -2.79 -2.54 -3.93
N LEU A 42 -2.06 -3.27 -4.77
CA LEU A 42 -1.14 -2.69 -5.74
C LEU A 42 -1.72 -2.71 -7.15
N VAL A 43 -1.79 -1.53 -7.77
CA VAL A 43 -2.23 -1.34 -9.15
C VAL A 43 -1.06 -0.85 -9.99
N ARG A 44 -0.72 -1.60 -11.04
CA ARG A 44 0.38 -1.24 -11.95
C ARG A 44 -0.18 -0.65 -13.24
N ILE A 45 0.18 0.60 -13.52
CA ILE A 45 -0.25 1.32 -14.72
C ILE A 45 1.02 1.82 -15.43
N GLY A 46 1.34 1.20 -16.57
CA GLY A 46 2.60 1.43 -17.27
C GLY A 46 3.82 1.13 -16.37
N GLY A 47 4.74 2.09 -16.27
CA GLY A 47 5.95 1.99 -15.45
C GLY A 47 5.77 2.39 -13.98
N ARG A 48 4.56 2.72 -13.53
CA ARG A 48 4.29 3.24 -12.19
C ARG A 48 3.46 2.26 -11.37
N ILE A 49 3.70 2.27 -10.06
CA ILE A 49 2.91 1.54 -9.08
C ILE A 49 2.08 2.52 -8.26
N TYR A 50 0.83 2.14 -8.05
CA TYR A 50 -0.16 2.85 -7.26
C TYR A 50 -0.67 1.92 -6.17
N PHE A 51 -0.98 2.50 -5.02
CA PHE A 51 -1.73 1.89 -3.95
C PHE A 51 -3.18 2.26 -4.16
N ASP A 52 -4.05 1.25 -4.22
CA ASP A 52 -5.47 1.45 -3.94
C ASP A 52 -5.60 1.68 -2.42
N THR A 53 -5.99 2.89 -2.03
CA THR A 53 -6.00 3.28 -0.61
C THR A 53 -6.99 2.49 0.23
N GLU A 54 -8.09 2.01 -0.34
CA GLU A 54 -9.10 1.22 0.38
C GLU A 54 -8.55 -0.18 0.66
N ALA A 55 -8.10 -0.88 -0.38
CA ALA A 55 -7.47 -2.20 -0.22
C ALA A 55 -6.20 -2.16 0.64
N PHE A 56 -5.45 -1.05 0.59
CA PHE A 56 -4.28 -0.87 1.43
C PHE A 56 -4.65 -0.72 2.92
N ALA A 57 -5.73 -0.01 3.23
CA ALA A 57 -6.24 0.10 4.60
C ALA A 57 -6.74 -1.26 5.12
N GLU A 58 -7.48 -2.02 4.30
CA GLU A 58 -7.91 -3.38 4.65
C GLU A 58 -6.73 -4.31 4.94
N TRP A 59 -5.67 -4.24 4.12
CA TRP A 59 -4.44 -4.99 4.35
C TRP A 59 -3.72 -4.58 5.64
N LEU A 60 -3.70 -3.29 5.99
CA LEU A 60 -3.15 -2.84 7.28
C LEU A 60 -3.95 -3.36 8.47
N GLU A 61 -5.27 -3.45 8.36
CA GLU A 61 -6.13 -4.05 9.39
C GLU A 61 -5.89 -5.55 9.53
N SER A 62 -5.74 -6.29 8.41
CA SER A 62 -5.43 -7.73 8.49
C SER A 62 -4.09 -8.00 9.19
N MET A 63 -3.12 -7.09 9.05
CA MET A 63 -1.86 -7.18 9.80
C MET A 63 -2.04 -7.00 11.30
N ARG A 64 -3.04 -6.24 11.77
CA ARG A 64 -3.31 -6.10 13.20
C ARG A 64 -3.87 -7.40 13.78
N GLU A 65 -4.69 -8.11 13.02
CA GLU A 65 -5.28 -9.38 13.47
C GLU A 65 -4.24 -10.48 13.61
N VAL A 66 -3.30 -10.59 12.67
CA VAL A 66 -2.18 -11.55 12.75
C VAL A 66 -1.32 -11.33 14.00
N ASN A 67 -1.14 -10.09 14.44
CA ASN A 67 -0.34 -9.77 15.63
C ASN A 67 -1.10 -10.00 16.97
N ARG A 68 -2.38 -10.39 16.93
CA ARG A 68 -3.19 -10.71 18.12
C ARG A 68 -3.32 -12.21 18.39
N MET A 69 -2.82 -13.06 17.49
CA MET A 69 -2.76 -14.52 17.64
C MET A 69 -1.40 -14.97 18.14
#